data_AF-A0A957PD05-F1
#
_entry.id   AF-A0A957PD05-F1
#
_cell.length_a   1.000
_cell.length_b   1.000
_cell.length_c   1.000
_cell.angle_alpha   90.00
_cell.angle_beta   90.00
_cell.angle_gamma   90.00
#
_symmetry.space_group_name_H-M   'P 1'
#
loop_
_entity.id
_entity.type
_entity.pdbx_description
1 polymer ?
#
loop_
_entity_poly.entity_id
_entity_poly.type
_entity_poly.pdbx_seq_one_letter_code
_entity_poly.pdbx_strand_id
1 'polypeptide(L)'
;MKISDMNWMQVEAYLQHDDRALVPLGSTEQHAYLSLSVDSILSERVAVDAAEPLGAPVFPVVAYGLTPYFGAYPGTVTLRMATYVAL
;
A
#
# COMPACT_ATOMS: atom_id res chain seq x y z
N MET A 1 5.15 2.12 12.29
CA MET A 1 4.18 3.20 12.62
C MET A 1 3.38 3.53 11.37
N LYS A 2 2.08 3.84 11.44
CA LYS A 2 1.33 4.27 10.25
C LYS A 2 1.35 5.80 10.13
N ILE A 3 1.50 6.32 8.91
CA ILE A 3 1.48 7.77 8.68
C ILE A 3 0.13 8.41 9.03
N SER A 4 -0.96 7.63 8.98
CA SER A 4 -2.32 8.06 9.38
C SER A 4 -2.41 8.49 10.84
N ASP A 5 -1.48 8.04 11.67
CA ASP A 5 -1.44 8.29 13.10
C ASP A 5 -0.46 9.42 13.44
N MET A 6 0.15 10.04 12.42
CA MET A 6 1.16 11.08 12.54
C MET A 6 0.64 12.42 12.02
N ASN A 7 1.09 13.50 12.65
CA ASN A 7 1.01 14.85 12.11
C ASN A 7 2.35 15.26 11.46
N TRP A 8 2.36 16.35 10.69
CA TRP A 8 3.55 16.75 9.92
C TRP A 8 4.77 17.09 10.79
N MET A 9 4.57 17.53 12.05
CA MET A 9 5.64 17.87 12.99
C MET A 9 6.32 16.61 13.54
N GLN A 10 5.56 15.52 13.74
CA GLN A 10 6.13 14.22 14.10
C GLN A 10 6.96 13.63 12.95
N VAL A 11 6.53 13.85 11.70
CA VAL A 11 7.32 13.48 10.51
C VAL A 11 8.60 14.32 10.43
N GLU A 12 8.50 15.64 10.64
CA GLU A 12 9.67 16.54 10.66
C GLU A 12 10.70 16.11 11.72
N ALA A 13 10.25 15.71 12.91
CA ALA A 13 11.12 15.18 13.96
C ALA A 13 11.74 13.81 13.58
N TYR A 14 10.96 12.90 12.97
CA TYR A 14 11.45 11.62 12.47
C TYR A 14 12.59 11.79 11.46
N LEU A 15 12.43 12.75 10.53
CA LEU A 15 13.40 13.06 9.48
C LEU A 15 14.75 13.57 10.00
N GLN A 16 14.85 13.95 11.28
CA GLN A 16 16.15 14.27 11.91
C GLN A 16 17.00 13.02 12.18
N HIS A 17 16.41 11.82 12.12
CA HIS A 17 17.06 10.56 12.50
C HIS A 17 17.07 9.52 11.38
N ASP A 18 16.04 9.48 10.54
CA ASP A 18 15.89 8.52 9.44
C ASP A 18 14.99 9.12 8.35
N ASP A 19 15.24 8.77 7.10
CA ASP A 19 14.56 9.28 5.91
C ASP A 19 13.80 8.18 5.12
N ARG A 20 13.80 6.96 5.65
CA ARG A 20 13.16 5.82 5.00
C ARG A 20 11.66 5.79 5.28
N ALA A 21 10.90 5.25 4.33
CA ALA A 21 9.48 4.98 4.50
C ALA A 21 9.07 3.78 3.66
N LEU A 22 7.93 3.18 4.01
CA LEU A 22 7.36 2.10 3.22
C LEU A 22 6.04 2.57 2.60
N VAL A 23 5.86 2.28 1.31
CA VAL A 23 4.60 2.47 0.59
C VAL A 23 4.12 1.10 0.12
N PRO A 24 3.12 0.49 0.79
CA PRO A 24 2.59 -0.80 0.38
C PRO A 24 1.85 -0.66 -0.96
N LEU A 25 2.10 -1.61 -1.87
CA LEU A 25 1.40 -1.69 -3.15
C LEU A 25 0.47 -2.89 -3.12
N GLY A 26 -0.81 -2.63 -3.34
CA GLY A 26 -1.84 -3.66 -3.44
C GLY A 26 -2.59 -3.59 -4.77
N SER A 27 -3.77 -4.20 -4.76
CA SER A 27 -4.73 -4.13 -5.83
C SER A 27 -6.14 -4.46 -5.32
N THR A 28 -7.12 -4.24 -6.20
CA THR A 28 -8.50 -4.70 -6.05
C THR A 28 -8.80 -5.67 -7.19
N GLU A 29 -8.67 -6.97 -6.94
CA GLU A 29 -8.80 -8.02 -7.94
C GLU A 29 -9.39 -9.32 -7.39
N GLN A 30 -9.91 -10.14 -8.30
CA GLN A 30 -10.46 -11.45 -7.95
C GLN A 30 -9.44 -12.33 -7.21
N HIS A 31 -9.90 -13.00 -6.16
CA HIS A 31 -9.11 -13.96 -5.38
C HIS A 31 -9.94 -15.21 -5.04
N ALA A 32 -10.59 -15.80 -6.05
CA ALA A 32 -11.53 -16.92 -5.87
C ALA A 32 -12.58 -16.64 -4.77
N TYR A 33 -12.51 -17.35 -3.63
CA TYR A 33 -13.44 -17.21 -2.51
C TYR A 33 -13.03 -16.16 -1.47
N LEU A 34 -11.92 -15.45 -1.66
CA LEU A 34 -11.42 -14.44 -0.74
C LEU A 34 -11.90 -13.03 -1.09
N SER A 35 -11.57 -12.08 -0.24
CA SER A 35 -11.83 -10.65 -0.46
C SER A 35 -11.16 -10.15 -1.76
N LEU A 36 -11.78 -9.17 -2.43
CA LEU A 36 -11.16 -8.47 -3.56
C LEU A 36 -9.93 -7.63 -3.16
N SER A 37 -9.75 -7.39 -1.86
CA SER A 37 -8.70 -6.52 -1.32
C SER A 37 -7.56 -7.29 -0.65
N VAL A 38 -7.41 -8.59 -0.93
CA VAL A 38 -6.34 -9.44 -0.36
C VAL A 38 -4.97 -8.78 -0.50
N ASP A 39 -4.64 -8.30 -1.70
CA ASP A 39 -3.35 -7.64 -1.97
C ASP A 39 -3.12 -6.42 -1.10
N SER A 40 -4.16 -5.61 -0.89
CA SER A 40 -4.07 -4.41 -0.04
C SER A 40 -3.92 -4.78 1.44
N ILE A 41 -4.68 -5.77 1.92
CA ILE A 41 -4.66 -6.22 3.31
C ILE A 41 -3.31 -6.83 3.67
N LEU A 42 -2.79 -7.72 2.83
CA LEU A 42 -1.55 -8.44 3.11
C LEU A 42 -0.32 -7.56 2.94
N SER A 43 -0.26 -6.73 1.88
CA SER A 43 0.88 -5.83 1.68
C SER A 43 0.99 -4.79 2.80
N GLU A 44 -0.14 -4.20 3.24
CA GLU A 44 -0.14 -3.27 4.37
C GLU A 44 0.33 -3.97 5.65
N ARG A 45 -0.19 -5.17 5.94
CA ARG A 45 0.19 -5.92 7.14
C ARG A 45 1.68 -6.24 7.16
N VAL A 46 2.22 -6.75 6.06
CA VAL A 46 3.65 -7.06 5.94
C VAL A 46 4.50 -5.81 6.08
N ALA A 47 4.11 -4.69 5.48
CA ALA A 47 4.84 -3.43 5.58
C ALA A 47 4.86 -2.89 7.02
N VAL A 48 3.73 -2.94 7.74
CA VAL A 48 3.66 -2.55 9.15
C VAL A 48 4.58 -3.40 10.01
N ASP A 49 4.51 -4.72 9.87
CA ASP A 49 5.30 -5.66 10.68
C ASP A 49 6.81 -5.52 10.37
N ALA A 50 7.18 -5.27 9.10
CA ALA A 50 8.57 -5.05 8.71
C ALA A 50 9.12 -3.69 9.18
N ALA A 51 8.28 -2.65 9.19
CA ALA A 51 8.68 -1.30 9.58
C ALA A 51 8.73 -1.08 11.10
N GLU A 52 7.98 -1.87 11.87
CA GLU A 52 7.91 -1.77 13.33
C GLU A 52 9.28 -1.76 14.03
N PRO A 53 10.17 -2.76 13.82
CA PRO A 53 11.49 -2.77 14.47
C PRO A 53 12.43 -1.66 13.98
N LEU A 54 12.14 -1.07 12.83
CA LEU A 54 12.96 -0.01 12.23
C LEU A 54 12.48 1.39 12.63
N GLY A 55 11.28 1.51 13.20
CA GLY A 55 10.65 2.80 13.45
C GLY A 55 10.32 3.58 12.17
N ALA A 56 10.21 2.91 11.02
CA ALA A 56 9.87 3.59 9.76
C ALA A 56 8.35 3.83 9.65
N PRO A 57 7.91 4.97 9.11
CA PRO A 57 6.51 5.21 8.80
C PRO A 57 6.06 4.40 7.58
N VAL A 58 4.85 3.85 7.67
CA VAL A 58 4.16 3.16 6.58
C VAL A 58 3.06 4.08 6.06
N PHE A 59 3.13 4.39 4.77
CA PHE A 59 2.16 5.19 4.05
C PHE A 59 0.91 4.37 3.70
N PRO A 60 -0.20 5.02 3.32
CA PRO A 60 -1.42 4.30 2.95
C PRO A 60 -1.12 3.36 1.78
N VAL A 61 -1.72 2.17 1.83
CA VAL A 61 -1.61 1.21 0.74
C VAL A 61 -2.21 1.76 -0.55
N VAL A 62 -1.53 1.55 -1.67
CA VAL A 62 -2.08 1.80 -3.00
C VAL A 62 -3.07 0.70 -3.33
N ALA A 63 -4.37 1.02 -3.26
CA ALA A 63 -5.45 0.02 -3.35
C ALA A 63 -5.75 -0.48 -4.79
N TYR A 64 -5.15 0.13 -5.82
CA TYR A 64 -5.38 -0.21 -7.21
C TYR A 64 -4.07 -0.45 -7.95
N GLY A 65 -3.95 -1.62 -8.58
CA GLY A 65 -2.73 -2.04 -9.27
C GLY A 65 -2.94 -2.32 -10.76
N LEU A 66 -2.08 -3.19 -11.29
CA LEU A 66 -2.08 -3.65 -12.67
C LEU A 66 -2.52 -5.11 -12.74
N THR A 67 -3.80 -5.32 -13.08
CA THR A 67 -4.46 -6.64 -12.99
C THR A 67 -5.17 -7.02 -14.29
N PRO A 68 -4.53 -6.85 -15.47
CA PRO A 68 -5.20 -6.92 -16.77
C PRO A 68 -5.83 -8.29 -17.05
N TYR A 69 -5.27 -9.36 -16.47
CA TYR A 69 -5.74 -10.73 -16.66
C TYR A 69 -7.06 -11.02 -15.94
N PHE A 70 -7.44 -10.19 -14.96
CA PHE A 70 -8.62 -10.40 -14.13
C PHE A 70 -9.77 -9.44 -14.45
N GLY A 71 -9.65 -8.59 -15.49
CA GLY A 71 -10.65 -7.59 -15.84
C GLY A 71 -12.03 -8.15 -16.22
N ALA A 72 -12.14 -9.45 -16.53
CA ALA A 72 -13.42 -10.11 -16.80
C ALA A 72 -14.20 -10.46 -15.51
N TYR A 73 -13.57 -10.43 -14.34
CA TYR A 73 -14.20 -10.80 -13.07
C TYR A 73 -14.81 -9.57 -12.40
N PRO A 74 -16.13 -9.57 -12.10
CA PRO A 74 -16.80 -8.43 -11.49
C PRO A 74 -16.15 -7.99 -10.17
N GLY A 75 -15.93 -6.68 -10.04
CA GLY A 75 -15.27 -6.07 -8.89
C GLY A 75 -13.75 -5.90 -9.04
N THR A 76 -13.11 -6.57 -10.01
CA THR A 76 -11.71 -6.27 -10.35
C THR A 76 -11.59 -4.88 -10.98
N VAL A 77 -10.63 -4.10 -10.52
CA VAL A 77 -10.27 -2.80 -11.10
C VAL A 77 -8.79 -2.82 -11.45
N THR A 78 -8.48 -2.59 -12.73
CA THR A 78 -7.10 -2.49 -13.23
C THR A 78 -6.82 -1.06 -13.69
N LEU A 79 -5.69 -0.51 -13.27
CA LEU A 79 -5.20 0.75 -13.81
C LEU A 79 -4.58 0.53 -15.19
N ARG A 80 -4.49 1.60 -15.98
CA ARG A 80 -3.61 1.59 -17.17
C ARG A 80 -2.16 1.65 -16.69
N MET A 81 -1.24 1.01 -17.44
CA MET A 81 0.20 1.11 -17.20
C MET A 81 0.68 2.56 -17.00
N ALA A 82 0.28 3.46 -17.90
CA ALA A 82 0.65 4.88 -17.82
C ALA A 82 0.12 5.57 -16.56
N THR A 83 -1.03 5.13 -16.03
CA THR A 83 -1.58 5.67 -14.78
C THR A 83 -0.84 5.10 -13.58
N TYR A 84 -0.53 3.80 -13.56
CA TYR A 84 0.20 3.16 -12.46
C TYR A 84 1.63 3.69 -12.32
N VAL A 85 2.33 3.91 -13.43
CA VAL A 85 3.70 4.49 -13.44
C VAL A 85 3.74 5.95 -12.99
N ALA A 86 2.62 6.67 -13.08
CA ALA A 86 2.52 8.08 -12.72
C ALA A 86 2.07 8.32 -11.26
N LEU A 87 1.77 7.25 -10.51
CA LEU A 87 1.54 7.30 -9.06
C LEU A 87 2.86 7.58 -8.33
#